data_AF-A0A388KE52-F1
#
_entry.id   AF-A0A388KE52-F1
#
_cell.length_a   1.000
_cell.length_b   1.000
_cell.length_c   1.000
_cell.angle_alpha   90.00
_cell.angle_beta   90.00
_cell.angle_gamma   90.00
#
_symmetry.space_group_name_H-M   'P 1'
#
loop_
_entity.id
_entity.type
_entity.pdbx_description
1 polymer ?
#
loop_
_entity_poly.entity_id
_entity_poly.type
_entity_poly.pdbx_seq_one_letter_code
_entity_poly.pdbx_strand_id
1 'polypeptide(L)'
;MVESNTTLPNHRVEYDRRLRSLSRTRQSNTIVESNTFIELDTIVESNTIVESNTIVESDTIVKSNTIVDRTRSSTAFVESNTFVASNTFVECPVESNTFVEHVESNTIVESNTFVESNTIVELNKIVELNTIVESNTIVESNTIVVSNTFVESNTIVESNTIVESNMIVESNTNVESDMMVRSNTIVESNTIVESNTIVESNTTVESNTIVDCVCRVEHVRRVPCRRVEHDRRL
;
A
#
# COMPACT_ATOMS: atom_id res chain seq x y z
N MET A 1 31.67 49.04 18.75
CA MET A 1 30.28 48.93 18.28
C MET A 1 30.13 47.50 17.78
N VAL A 2 29.34 46.70 18.48
CA VAL A 2 29.19 45.27 18.22
C VAL A 2 28.02 45.10 17.27
N GLU A 3 28.27 44.56 16.08
CA GLU A 3 27.23 44.14 15.15
C GLU A 3 26.61 42.83 15.64
N SER A 4 25.28 42.85 15.80
CA SER A 4 24.45 41.74 16.21
C SER A 4 24.17 40.80 15.03
N ASN A 5 24.86 39.67 14.96
CA ASN A 5 24.47 38.54 14.11
C ASN A 5 23.62 37.56 14.92
N THR A 6 22.31 37.54 14.64
CA THR A 6 21.37 36.54 15.13
C THR A 6 21.53 35.25 14.32
N THR A 7 22.31 34.29 14.82
CA THR A 7 22.34 32.93 14.29
C THR A 7 21.21 32.11 14.90
N LEU A 8 20.33 31.60 14.04
CA LEU A 8 19.27 30.63 14.35
C LEU A 8 19.84 29.39 15.06
N PRO A 9 19.10 28.75 15.98
CA PRO A 9 19.61 27.61 16.74
C PRO A 9 19.73 26.39 15.84
N ASN A 10 20.98 25.95 15.64
CA ASN A 10 21.33 24.63 15.15
C ASN A 10 20.62 23.56 16.00
N HIS A 11 19.59 22.91 15.45
CA HIS A 11 19.06 21.69 16.04
C HIS A 11 20.14 20.61 15.95
N ARG A 12 20.58 20.22 17.15
CA ARG A 12 21.75 19.42 17.46
C ARG A 12 21.47 17.95 17.08
N VAL A 13 22.25 17.40 16.15
CA VAL A 13 22.24 15.98 15.80
C VAL A 13 22.83 15.20 16.97
N GLU A 14 22.00 14.48 17.72
CA GLU A 14 22.46 13.59 18.78
C GLU A 14 22.86 12.25 18.15
N TYR A 15 24.14 12.14 17.79
CA TYR A 15 24.77 10.92 17.30
C TYR A 15 24.94 9.92 18.46
N ASP A 16 24.05 8.93 18.60
CA ASP A 16 24.35 7.79 19.47
C ASP A 16 25.28 6.79 18.74
N ARG A 17 26.47 6.62 19.31
CA ARG A 17 27.56 5.78 18.82
C ARG A 17 27.49 4.39 19.46
N ARG A 18 26.63 3.50 19.00
CA ARG A 18 26.80 2.05 19.27
C ARG A 18 26.42 1.21 18.04
N LEU A 19 27.45 0.95 17.21
CA LEU A 19 27.60 -0.14 16.22
C LEU A 19 26.60 -0.14 15.03
N ARG A 20 26.83 0.66 13.97
CA ARG A 20 27.61 0.37 12.74
C ARG A 20 27.00 -0.66 11.77
N SER A 21 26.49 -0.16 10.65
CA SER A 21 26.92 -0.58 9.31
C SER A 21 26.68 0.59 8.31
N LEU A 22 27.58 0.77 7.33
CA LEU A 22 27.67 1.91 6.40
C LEU A 22 26.52 1.97 5.37
N SER A 23 25.28 2.15 5.80
CA SER A 23 24.20 2.56 4.88
C SER A 23 24.53 3.93 4.26
N ARG A 24 24.37 4.08 2.94
CA ARG A 24 24.49 5.38 2.26
C ARG A 24 23.23 6.20 2.57
N THR A 25 23.17 6.78 3.76
CA THR A 25 22.15 7.78 4.08
C THR A 25 22.42 9.02 3.23
N ARG A 26 21.49 9.38 2.34
CA ARG A 26 21.57 10.67 1.62
C ARG A 26 20.98 11.74 2.55
N GLN A 27 21.88 12.24 3.40
CA GLN A 27 21.58 13.00 4.61
C GLN A 27 21.04 14.40 4.34
N SER A 28 19.71 14.53 4.39
CA SER A 28 19.05 15.69 4.97
C SER A 28 17.85 15.20 5.78
N ASN A 29 17.83 15.46 7.09
CA ASN A 29 16.72 15.17 8.03
C ASN A 29 16.27 13.70 8.19
N THR A 30 17.14 12.71 7.93
CA THR A 30 16.85 11.31 8.30
C THR A 30 16.98 11.14 9.83
N ILE A 31 15.95 10.60 10.49
CA ILE A 31 15.94 10.28 11.93
C ILE A 31 15.99 8.76 12.07
N VAL A 32 16.94 8.26 12.84
CA VAL A 32 17.03 6.84 13.20
C VAL A 32 17.02 6.77 14.73
N GLU A 33 15.98 6.19 15.29
CA GLU A 33 15.81 6.10 16.74
C GLU A 33 16.72 5.02 17.37
N SER A 34 16.71 4.98 18.71
CA SER A 34 17.51 4.02 19.48
C SER A 34 17.09 2.57 19.25
N ASN A 35 18.03 1.64 19.38
CA ASN A 35 17.82 0.20 19.17
C ASN A 35 17.39 -0.15 17.74
N THR A 36 17.83 0.65 16.77
CA THR A 36 17.61 0.40 15.34
C THR A 36 18.91 -0.10 14.69
N PHE A 37 18.80 -1.13 13.86
CA PHE A 37 19.90 -1.71 13.10
C PHE A 37 19.61 -1.56 11.62
N ILE A 38 20.55 -1.00 10.86
CA ILE A 38 20.46 -0.88 9.41
C ILE A 38 21.68 -1.57 8.82
N GLU A 39 21.44 -2.59 8.01
CA GLU A 39 22.48 -3.39 7.37
C GLU A 39 23.21 -2.64 6.24
N LEU A 40 24.29 -3.26 5.76
CA LEU A 40 25.08 -2.71 4.66
C LEU A 40 24.25 -2.75 3.39
N ASP A 41 24.58 -1.87 2.45
CA ASP A 41 23.91 -1.79 1.16
C ASP A 41 22.42 -1.39 1.20
N THR A 42 21.91 -1.01 2.39
CA THR A 42 20.66 -0.27 2.53
C THR A 42 20.83 1.20 2.10
N ILE A 43 19.86 1.72 1.35
CA ILE A 43 19.74 3.13 0.98
C ILE A 43 18.56 3.72 1.76
N VAL A 44 18.81 4.74 2.58
CA VAL A 44 17.76 5.53 3.24
C VAL A 44 17.90 6.97 2.79
N GLU A 45 16.87 7.51 2.14
CA GLU A 45 16.85 8.88 1.65
C GLU A 45 16.48 9.90 2.75
N SER A 46 16.33 11.16 2.34
CA SER A 46 16.10 12.30 3.22
C SER A 46 14.70 12.33 3.82
N ASN A 47 14.54 12.97 4.98
CA ASN A 47 13.27 13.08 5.71
C ASN A 47 12.63 11.73 6.08
N THR A 48 13.42 10.64 6.13
CA THR A 48 12.94 9.33 6.58
C THR A 48 13.07 9.19 8.08
N ILE A 49 12.08 8.64 8.76
CA ILE A 49 12.10 8.30 10.18
C ILE A 49 12.09 6.77 10.30
N VAL A 50 13.06 6.21 11.02
CA VAL A 50 13.07 4.79 11.37
C VAL A 50 12.94 4.71 12.89
N GLU A 51 11.78 4.24 13.36
CA GLU A 51 11.45 4.16 14.78
C GLU A 51 12.30 3.11 15.52
N SER A 52 12.28 3.23 16.85
CA SER A 52 13.06 2.39 17.74
C SER A 52 12.71 0.91 17.62
N ASN A 53 13.70 0.03 17.82
CA ASN A 53 13.55 -1.42 17.70
C ASN A 53 13.28 -1.90 16.26
N THR A 54 13.82 -1.20 15.26
CA THR A 54 13.70 -1.58 13.85
C THR A 54 14.98 -2.21 13.33
N ILE A 55 14.87 -3.28 12.54
CA ILE A 55 15.96 -3.92 11.82
C ILE A 55 15.66 -3.77 10.33
N VAL A 56 16.55 -3.12 9.58
CA VAL A 56 16.47 -3.01 8.13
C VAL A 56 17.62 -3.82 7.53
N GLU A 57 17.28 -4.87 6.80
CA GLU A 57 18.25 -5.78 6.16
C GLU A 57 18.88 -5.16 4.90
N SER A 58 19.92 -5.84 4.40
CA SER A 58 20.65 -5.44 3.20
C SER A 58 19.75 -5.31 1.98
N ASP A 59 20.23 -4.58 0.97
CA ASP A 59 19.54 -4.42 -0.32
C ASP A 59 18.14 -3.77 -0.20
N THR A 60 17.88 -3.08 0.91
CA THR A 60 16.66 -2.31 1.12
C THR A 60 16.82 -0.86 0.65
N ILE A 61 15.82 -0.31 -0.04
CA ILE A 61 15.77 1.10 -0.45
C ILE A 61 14.55 1.76 0.17
N VAL A 62 14.77 2.70 1.10
CA VAL A 62 13.73 3.53 1.69
C VAL A 62 13.83 4.94 1.14
N LYS A 63 12.83 5.36 0.38
CA LYS A 63 12.75 6.68 -0.25
C LYS A 63 12.40 7.79 0.76
N SER A 64 12.39 9.02 0.25
CA SER A 64 12.27 10.23 1.06
C SER A 64 10.89 10.37 1.70
N ASN A 65 10.80 11.07 2.84
CA ASN A 65 9.55 11.31 3.58
C ASN A 65 8.83 10.03 4.06
N THR A 66 9.57 8.94 4.29
CA THR A 66 9.00 7.66 4.75
C THR A 66 9.10 7.54 6.26
N ILE A 67 8.11 6.93 6.91
CA ILE A 67 8.19 6.55 8.33
C ILE A 67 8.13 5.03 8.39
N VAL A 68 9.09 4.41 9.07
CA VAL A 68 9.12 2.98 9.35
C VAL A 68 8.87 2.81 10.85
N ASP A 69 7.67 2.33 11.19
CA ASP A 69 7.20 2.12 12.56
C ASP A 69 7.04 0.62 12.85
N ARG A 70 7.17 0.25 14.11
CA ARG A 70 6.88 -1.09 14.60
C ARG A 70 5.42 -1.22 15.01
N THR A 71 4.83 -2.39 14.74
CA THR A 71 3.61 -2.80 15.45
C THR A 71 3.89 -2.83 16.96
N ARG A 72 2.88 -2.42 17.74
CA ARG A 72 2.94 -2.06 19.17
C ARG A 72 3.56 -3.08 20.15
N SER A 73 4.01 -4.27 19.74
CA SER A 73 4.58 -5.30 20.63
C SER A 73 5.79 -6.08 20.09
N SER A 74 6.36 -5.74 18.92
CA SER A 74 7.50 -6.47 18.34
C SER A 74 8.61 -5.55 17.82
N THR A 75 9.80 -6.11 17.63
CA THR A 75 10.83 -5.49 16.79
C THR A 75 10.31 -5.41 15.36
N ALA A 76 10.42 -4.23 14.75
CA ALA A 76 10.15 -4.04 13.33
C ALA A 76 11.27 -4.71 12.52
N PHE A 77 10.92 -5.46 11.49
CA PHE A 77 11.86 -5.99 10.51
C PHE A 77 11.46 -5.45 9.14
N VAL A 78 12.42 -4.94 8.38
CA VAL A 78 12.31 -4.71 6.95
C VAL A 78 13.31 -5.67 6.33
N GLU A 79 12.82 -6.78 5.82
CA GLU A 79 13.66 -7.82 5.23
C GLU A 79 14.31 -7.36 3.92
N SER A 80 15.33 -8.10 3.51
CA SER A 80 16.15 -7.79 2.35
C SER A 80 15.35 -7.74 1.05
N ASN A 81 15.88 -7.01 0.07
CA ASN A 81 15.25 -6.75 -1.23
C ASN A 81 13.92 -5.96 -1.14
N THR A 82 13.76 -5.13 -0.11
CA THR A 82 12.57 -4.28 0.04
C THR A 82 12.77 -2.91 -0.62
N PHE A 83 11.79 -2.42 -1.38
CA PHE A 83 11.76 -1.05 -1.90
C PHE A 83 10.52 -0.33 -1.38
N VAL A 84 10.74 0.77 -0.65
CA VAL A 84 9.67 1.62 -0.11
C VAL A 84 9.69 2.97 -0.82
N ALA A 85 8.62 3.29 -1.52
CA ALA A 85 8.42 4.58 -2.18
C ALA A 85 8.35 5.77 -1.21
N SER A 86 8.53 6.98 -1.76
CA SER A 86 8.51 8.22 -0.99
C SER A 86 7.15 8.43 -0.35
N ASN A 87 7.10 9.15 0.78
CA ASN A 87 5.86 9.53 1.46
C ASN A 87 5.00 8.34 1.96
N THR A 88 5.63 7.20 2.25
CA THR A 88 4.97 5.99 2.73
C THR A 88 5.07 5.89 4.26
N PHE A 89 4.03 5.39 4.92
CA PHE A 89 4.09 4.91 6.29
C PHE A 89 4.13 3.38 6.25
N VAL A 90 5.21 2.80 6.77
CA VAL A 90 5.43 1.35 6.80
C VAL A 90 5.22 0.87 8.21
N GLU A 91 4.21 0.03 8.41
CA GLU A 91 3.99 -0.65 9.68
C GLU A 91 4.62 -2.06 9.59
N CYS A 92 5.75 -2.23 10.26
CA CYS A 92 6.52 -3.46 10.27
C CYS A 92 5.91 -4.53 11.21
N PRO A 93 6.22 -5.83 11.03
CA PRO A 93 7.24 -6.40 10.13
C PRO A 93 6.87 -6.30 8.65
N VAL A 94 7.86 -6.24 7.77
CA VAL A 94 7.76 -6.30 6.31
C VAL A 94 8.66 -7.45 5.86
N GLU A 95 8.06 -8.53 5.36
CA GLU A 95 8.80 -9.67 4.81
C GLU A 95 9.47 -9.32 3.47
N SER A 96 10.43 -10.16 3.08
CA SER A 96 11.31 -9.97 1.93
C SER A 96 10.51 -9.88 0.63
N ASN A 97 11.08 -9.13 -0.31
CA ASN A 97 10.49 -8.86 -1.63
C ASN A 97 9.29 -7.90 -1.62
N THR A 98 9.07 -7.13 -0.56
CA THR A 98 8.08 -6.04 -0.61
C THR A 98 8.59 -4.94 -1.56
N PHE A 99 7.99 -4.84 -2.74
CA PHE A 99 8.26 -3.79 -3.70
C PHE A 99 7.04 -2.86 -3.72
N VAL A 100 7.24 -1.56 -3.51
CA VAL A 100 6.17 -0.56 -3.67
C VAL A 100 6.72 0.61 -4.47
N GLU A 101 6.46 0.60 -5.78
CA GLU A 101 6.88 1.66 -6.71
C GLU A 101 5.74 2.66 -6.90
N HIS A 102 6.04 3.96 -6.89
CA HIS A 102 5.07 5.05 -7.15
C HIS A 102 3.85 5.11 -6.21
N VAL A 103 4.13 5.40 -4.94
CA VAL A 103 3.12 5.72 -3.94
C VAL A 103 3.05 7.23 -3.76
N GLU A 104 1.85 7.80 -3.92
CA GLU A 104 1.60 9.18 -3.50
C GLU A 104 1.31 9.21 -1.98
N SER A 105 1.62 10.33 -1.33
CA SER A 105 1.65 10.50 0.14
C SER A 105 0.51 9.89 0.96
N ASN A 106 0.85 9.45 2.18
CA ASN A 106 -0.07 8.92 3.21
C ASN A 106 -0.62 7.53 2.91
N THR A 107 0.18 6.65 2.31
CA THR A 107 -0.18 5.24 2.17
C THR A 107 0.40 4.44 3.32
N ILE A 108 -0.43 3.60 3.93
CA ILE A 108 -0.05 2.63 4.94
C ILE A 108 0.08 1.27 4.25
N VAL A 109 1.26 0.66 4.35
CA VAL A 109 1.53 -0.69 3.84
C VAL A 109 1.90 -1.60 5.01
N GLU A 110 1.13 -2.67 5.17
CA GLU A 110 1.40 -3.73 6.15
C GLU A 110 2.19 -4.90 5.53
N SER A 111 2.57 -5.87 6.37
CA SER A 111 3.43 -7.01 6.00
C SER A 111 2.92 -7.80 4.80
N ASN A 112 3.84 -8.37 4.02
CA ASN A 112 3.56 -9.30 2.91
C ASN A 112 2.78 -8.67 1.76
N THR A 113 2.91 -7.35 1.59
CA THR A 113 2.36 -6.64 0.46
C THR A 113 3.35 -6.65 -0.70
N PHE A 114 2.95 -7.13 -1.87
CA PHE A 114 3.74 -7.07 -3.10
C PHE A 114 3.05 -6.17 -4.12
N VAL A 115 3.68 -5.07 -4.50
CA VAL A 115 3.17 -4.18 -5.55
C VAL A 115 4.18 -4.13 -6.69
N GLU A 116 3.85 -4.71 -7.84
CA GLU A 116 4.74 -4.72 -9.00
C GLU A 116 5.01 -3.33 -9.57
N SER A 117 6.09 -3.23 -10.35
CA SER A 117 6.46 -2.04 -11.11
C SER A 117 5.34 -1.51 -12.02
N ASN A 118 5.33 -0.19 -12.23
CA ASN A 118 4.28 0.53 -12.97
C ASN A 118 2.87 0.44 -12.36
N THR A 119 2.75 0.04 -11.09
CA THR A 119 1.52 0.27 -10.33
C THR A 119 1.49 1.72 -9.85
N ILE A 120 0.33 2.37 -9.90
CA ILE A 120 0.11 3.70 -9.34
C ILE A 120 -0.85 3.55 -8.16
N VAL A 121 -0.41 3.95 -6.97
CA VAL A 121 -1.25 3.99 -5.76
C VAL A 121 -1.31 5.43 -5.29
N GLU A 122 -2.48 6.09 -5.43
CA GLU A 122 -2.63 7.49 -5.01
C GLU A 122 -2.90 7.63 -3.50
N LEU A 123 -3.15 8.87 -3.06
CA LEU A 123 -3.20 9.30 -1.67
C LEU A 123 -4.17 8.53 -0.75
N ASN A 124 -3.80 8.47 0.53
CA ASN A 124 -4.64 8.01 1.66
C ASN A 124 -5.16 6.57 1.49
N LYS A 125 -4.22 5.62 1.34
CA LYS A 125 -4.54 4.20 1.18
C LYS A 125 -4.12 3.38 2.37
N ILE A 126 -4.89 2.33 2.60
CA ILE A 126 -4.55 1.27 3.54
C ILE A 126 -4.51 -0.01 2.72
N VAL A 127 -3.32 -0.58 2.60
CA VAL A 127 -3.09 -1.90 2.01
C VAL A 127 -2.63 -2.83 3.13
N GLU A 128 -3.53 -3.72 3.54
CA GLU A 128 -3.31 -4.66 4.63
C GLU A 128 -2.63 -5.97 4.16
N LEU A 129 -2.31 -6.81 5.14
CA LEU A 129 -1.52 -8.04 5.04
C LEU A 129 -1.76 -8.92 3.80
N ASN A 130 -0.69 -9.46 3.20
CA ASN A 130 -0.76 -10.44 2.10
C ASN A 130 -1.49 -9.91 0.84
N THR A 131 -1.39 -8.62 0.55
CA THR A 131 -1.97 -8.05 -0.68
C THR A 131 -0.96 -8.11 -1.82
N ILE A 132 -1.35 -8.63 -2.98
CA ILE A 132 -0.54 -8.62 -4.18
C ILE A 132 -1.23 -7.77 -5.24
N VAL A 133 -0.52 -6.81 -5.81
CA VAL A 133 -0.96 -5.95 -6.89
C VAL A 133 0.05 -6.06 -8.04
N GLU A 134 -0.39 -6.58 -9.17
CA GLU A 134 0.44 -6.73 -10.37
C GLU A 134 0.57 -5.42 -11.16
N SER A 135 1.51 -5.44 -12.11
CA SER A 135 1.93 -4.27 -12.89
C SER A 135 0.82 -3.63 -13.71
N ASN A 136 0.97 -2.33 -13.97
CA ASN A 136 -0.01 -1.51 -14.69
C ASN A 136 -1.38 -1.44 -13.99
N THR A 137 -1.43 -1.69 -12.68
CA THR A 137 -2.63 -1.43 -11.88
C THR A 137 -2.67 0.02 -11.43
N ILE A 138 -3.84 0.63 -11.42
CA ILE A 138 -4.08 1.97 -10.88
C ILE A 138 -5.07 1.84 -9.73
N VAL A 139 -4.69 2.29 -8.55
CA VAL A 139 -5.55 2.41 -7.37
C VAL A 139 -5.59 3.89 -7.02
N GLU A 140 -6.76 4.55 -7.15
CA GLU A 140 -6.91 6.02 -7.05
C GLU A 140 -6.75 6.55 -5.63
N SER A 141 -7.60 7.39 -5.03
CA SER A 141 -7.49 7.87 -3.63
C SER A 141 -8.52 7.23 -2.68
N ASN A 142 -8.27 7.15 -1.36
CA ASN A 142 -9.22 6.62 -0.34
C ASN A 142 -9.75 5.17 -0.55
N THR A 143 -8.99 4.28 -1.18
CA THR A 143 -9.31 2.84 -1.30
C THR A 143 -8.72 2.11 -0.12
N ILE A 144 -9.48 1.17 0.41
CA ILE A 144 -9.03 0.28 1.48
C ILE A 144 -8.98 -1.12 0.88
N VAL A 145 -7.80 -1.74 0.89
CA VAL A 145 -7.60 -3.13 0.47
C VAL A 145 -7.21 -3.95 1.68
N VAL A 146 -8.12 -4.83 2.09
CA VAL A 146 -7.99 -5.69 3.26
C VAL A 146 -7.28 -7.00 2.88
N SER A 147 -6.78 -7.68 3.89
CA SER A 147 -5.92 -8.86 3.81
C SER A 147 -6.23 -9.95 2.76
N ASN A 148 -5.18 -10.57 2.23
CA ASN A 148 -5.23 -11.66 1.23
C ASN A 148 -5.92 -11.27 -0.09
N THR A 149 -5.71 -10.03 -0.55
CA THR A 149 -6.26 -9.58 -1.84
C THR A 149 -5.25 -9.77 -2.95
N PHE A 150 -5.68 -10.28 -4.10
CA PHE A 150 -4.89 -10.40 -5.31
C PHE A 150 -5.51 -9.56 -6.43
N VAL A 151 -4.74 -8.61 -6.97
CA VAL A 151 -5.15 -7.74 -8.08
C VAL A 151 -4.19 -7.95 -9.25
N GLU A 152 -4.70 -8.50 -10.35
CA GLU A 152 -3.94 -8.73 -11.58
C GLU A 152 -3.73 -7.45 -12.38
N SER A 153 -2.80 -7.55 -13.33
CA SER A 153 -2.35 -6.45 -14.18
C SER A 153 -3.47 -5.77 -14.97
N ASN A 154 -3.25 -4.48 -15.28
CA ASN A 154 -4.19 -3.63 -16.03
C ASN A 154 -5.56 -3.46 -15.34
N THR A 155 -5.58 -3.54 -14.00
CA THR A 155 -6.78 -3.24 -13.20
C THR A 155 -6.83 -1.75 -12.86
N ILE A 156 -8.02 -1.17 -12.87
CA ILE A 156 -8.27 0.18 -12.36
C ILE A 156 -9.26 0.08 -11.19
N VAL A 157 -8.89 0.64 -10.05
CA VAL A 157 -9.72 0.77 -8.86
C VAL A 157 -9.86 2.25 -8.51
N GLU A 158 -11.03 2.81 -8.80
CA GLU A 158 -11.33 4.21 -8.53
C GLU A 158 -11.52 4.51 -7.03
N SER A 159 -11.62 5.80 -6.73
CA SER A 159 -11.65 6.33 -5.38
C SER A 159 -12.79 5.80 -4.49
N ASN A 160 -12.56 5.83 -3.17
CA ASN A 160 -13.52 5.39 -2.13
C ASN A 160 -13.96 3.92 -2.23
N THR A 161 -13.20 3.07 -2.91
CA THR A 161 -13.49 1.63 -3.00
C THR A 161 -13.04 0.90 -1.73
N ILE A 162 -13.86 -0.01 -1.21
CA ILE A 162 -13.51 -0.88 -0.09
C ILE A 162 -13.51 -2.34 -0.57
N VAL A 163 -12.35 -2.98 -0.49
CA VAL A 163 -12.14 -4.39 -0.81
C VAL A 163 -11.89 -5.15 0.48
N GLU A 164 -12.82 -6.02 0.88
CA GLU A 164 -12.64 -6.93 2.01
C GLU A 164 -11.75 -8.15 1.66
N SER A 165 -11.43 -8.95 2.68
CA SER A 165 -10.46 -10.03 2.61
C SER A 165 -10.72 -11.14 1.58
N ASN A 166 -9.64 -11.79 1.12
CA ASN A 166 -9.68 -12.93 0.19
C ASN A 166 -10.35 -12.58 -1.15
N MET A 167 -10.12 -11.38 -1.68
CA MET A 167 -10.60 -10.98 -3.00
C MET A 167 -9.59 -11.36 -4.09
N ILE A 168 -10.10 -11.77 -5.25
CA ILE A 168 -9.32 -11.87 -6.48
C ILE A 168 -9.96 -10.95 -7.52
N VAL A 169 -9.15 -10.05 -8.09
CA VAL A 169 -9.50 -9.23 -9.26
C VAL A 169 -8.59 -9.63 -10.40
N GLU A 170 -9.16 -10.23 -11.44
CA GLU A 170 -8.43 -10.61 -12.64
C GLU A 170 -8.19 -9.40 -13.57
N SER A 171 -7.27 -9.60 -14.51
CA SER A 171 -6.76 -8.55 -15.39
C SER A 171 -7.82 -7.83 -16.22
N ASN A 172 -7.53 -6.58 -16.57
CA ASN A 172 -8.40 -5.70 -17.37
C ASN A 172 -9.77 -5.42 -16.70
N THR A 173 -9.82 -5.43 -15.37
CA THR A 173 -11.01 -5.06 -14.61
C THR A 173 -11.03 -3.56 -14.33
N ASN A 174 -12.21 -2.93 -14.45
CA ASN A 174 -12.44 -1.57 -13.98
C ASN A 174 -13.48 -1.56 -12.86
N VAL A 175 -13.08 -1.08 -11.68
CA VAL A 175 -13.94 -0.88 -10.51
C VAL A 175 -14.09 0.61 -10.30
N GLU A 176 -15.30 1.12 -10.54
CA GLU A 176 -15.61 2.54 -10.35
C GLU A 176 -15.79 2.92 -8.87
N SER A 177 -15.89 4.22 -8.63
CA SER A 177 -15.92 4.82 -7.30
C SER A 177 -17.05 4.37 -6.37
N ASP A 178 -16.84 4.57 -5.05
CA ASP A 178 -17.82 4.33 -3.99
C ASP A 178 -18.34 2.87 -3.94
N MET A 179 -17.47 1.91 -4.26
CA MET A 179 -17.80 0.49 -4.38
C MET A 179 -17.41 -0.28 -3.11
N MET A 180 -18.21 -1.30 -2.75
CA MET A 180 -17.89 -2.21 -1.64
C MET A 180 -17.90 -3.67 -2.11
N VAL A 181 -16.74 -4.31 -2.07
CA VAL A 181 -16.59 -5.76 -2.27
C VAL A 181 -16.48 -6.44 -0.93
N ARG A 182 -17.36 -7.41 -0.66
CA ARG A 182 -17.23 -8.27 0.53
C ARG A 182 -16.32 -9.46 0.32
N SER A 183 -15.95 -10.08 1.43
CA SER A 183 -14.94 -11.13 1.49
C SER A 183 -15.21 -12.35 0.58
N ASN A 184 -14.15 -13.02 0.12
CA ASN A 184 -14.22 -14.21 -0.76
C ASN A 184 -14.89 -13.93 -2.13
N THR A 185 -14.68 -12.75 -2.70
CA THR A 185 -15.23 -12.40 -4.02
C THR A 185 -14.18 -12.61 -5.10
N ILE A 186 -14.61 -13.13 -6.25
CA ILE A 186 -13.79 -13.24 -7.45
C ILE A 186 -14.42 -12.37 -8.54
N VAL A 187 -13.64 -11.43 -9.09
CA VAL A 187 -14.02 -10.64 -10.26
C VAL A 187 -13.14 -11.09 -11.42
N GLU A 188 -13.73 -11.79 -12.38
CA GLU A 188 -12.99 -12.30 -13.53
C GLU A 188 -12.68 -11.20 -14.55
N SER A 189 -11.78 -11.52 -15.48
CA SER A 189 -11.19 -10.58 -16.42
C SER A 189 -12.21 -9.80 -17.27
N ASN A 190 -11.82 -8.60 -17.69
CA ASN A 190 -12.64 -7.73 -18.56
C ASN A 190 -14.00 -7.35 -17.94
N THR A 191 -14.07 -7.26 -16.61
CA THR A 191 -15.29 -6.85 -15.90
C THR A 191 -15.31 -5.35 -15.67
N ILE A 192 -16.50 -4.75 -15.75
CA ILE A 192 -16.74 -3.37 -15.31
C ILE A 192 -17.75 -3.42 -14.15
N VAL A 193 -17.36 -2.86 -13.01
CA VAL A 193 -18.23 -2.67 -11.86
C VAL A 193 -18.49 -1.19 -11.70
N GLU A 194 -19.73 -0.76 -11.97
CA GLU A 194 -20.11 0.65 -11.91
C GLU A 194 -20.23 1.16 -10.47
N SER A 195 -20.20 2.48 -10.34
CA SER A 195 -20.16 3.19 -9.07
C SER A 195 -21.34 2.83 -8.15
N ASN A 196 -21.13 2.90 -6.82
CA ASN A 196 -22.15 2.58 -5.80
C ASN A 196 -22.66 1.13 -5.81
N THR A 197 -21.85 0.18 -6.31
CA THR A 197 -22.17 -1.25 -6.30
C THR A 197 -21.74 -1.90 -4.98
N ILE A 198 -22.56 -2.83 -4.47
CA ILE A 198 -22.19 -3.69 -3.34
C ILE A 198 -22.22 -5.15 -3.80
N VAL A 199 -21.05 -5.80 -3.73
CA VAL A 199 -20.90 -7.23 -4.03
C VAL A 199 -20.81 -8.00 -2.72
N GLU A 200 -21.75 -8.91 -2.45
CA GLU A 200 -21.75 -9.72 -1.22
C GLU A 200 -20.70 -10.83 -1.25
N SER A 201 -20.40 -11.38 -0.07
CA SER A 201 -19.39 -12.40 0.09
C SER A 201 -19.67 -13.66 -0.72
N ASN A 202 -18.62 -14.35 -1.16
CA ASN A 202 -18.70 -15.59 -1.93
C ASN A 202 -19.40 -15.43 -3.29
N THR A 203 -19.23 -14.26 -3.91
CA THR A 203 -19.73 -13.97 -5.26
C THR A 203 -18.61 -14.16 -6.27
N THR A 204 -18.95 -14.72 -7.44
CA THR A 204 -18.07 -14.69 -8.62
C THR A 204 -18.73 -13.84 -9.70
N VAL A 205 -18.05 -12.81 -10.18
CA VAL A 205 -18.46 -12.03 -11.35
C VAL A 205 -17.74 -12.58 -12.56
N GLU A 206 -18.48 -13.15 -13.51
CA GLU A 206 -17.89 -13.80 -14.68
C GLU A 206 -17.27 -12.78 -15.64
N SER A 207 -16.33 -13.25 -16.46
CA SER A 207 -15.58 -12.43 -17.39
C SER A 207 -16.51 -11.68 -18.36
N ASN A 208 -16.14 -10.47 -18.79
CA ASN A 208 -16.96 -9.65 -19.70
C ASN A 208 -18.34 -9.28 -19.15
N THR A 209 -18.46 -9.12 -17.83
CA THR A 209 -19.69 -8.67 -17.17
C THR A 209 -19.65 -7.16 -16.94
N ILE A 210 -20.80 -6.51 -17.08
CA ILE A 210 -21.01 -5.13 -16.62
C ILE A 210 -22.04 -5.18 -15.49
N VAL A 211 -21.61 -4.78 -14.31
CA VAL A 211 -22.46 -4.68 -13.11
C VAL A 211 -22.88 -3.21 -12.98
N ASP A 212 -24.15 -2.92 -13.27
CA ASP A 212 -24.68 -1.55 -13.44
C ASP A 212 -25.54 -1.12 -12.22
N CYS A 213 -25.33 0.13 -11.78
CA CYS A 213 -26.05 0.95 -10.79
C CYS A 213 -26.98 0.27 -9.76
N VAL A 214 -26.62 0.42 -8.47
CA VAL A 214 -27.40 0.11 -7.24
C VAL A 214 -27.78 -1.37 -7.11
N CYS A 215 -27.14 -2.26 -7.85
CA CYS A 215 -27.33 -3.68 -7.63
C CYS A 215 -26.55 -4.11 -6.38
N ARG A 216 -27.28 -4.55 -5.37
CA ARG A 216 -26.72 -5.36 -4.30
C ARG A 216 -26.67 -6.78 -4.84
N VAL A 217 -25.48 -7.25 -5.20
CA VAL A 217 -25.29 -8.61 -5.71
C VAL A 217 -25.30 -9.56 -4.52
N GLU A 218 -26.49 -10.02 -4.13
CA GLU A 218 -26.68 -10.96 -3.02
C GLU A 218 -26.94 -12.39 -3.49
N HIS A 219 -26.40 -13.39 -2.78
CA HIS A 219 -26.73 -14.81 -2.94
C HIS A 219 -26.49 -15.41 -4.35
N VAL A 220 -25.76 -14.72 -5.20
CA VAL A 220 -25.41 -15.19 -6.53
C VAL A 220 -24.05 -15.87 -6.47
N ARG A 221 -24.02 -17.21 -6.53
CA ARG A 221 -22.75 -17.95 -6.65
C ARG A 221 -21.94 -17.54 -7.89
N ARG A 222 -22.64 -17.09 -8.95
CA ARG A 222 -22.07 -16.66 -10.24
C ARG A 222 -22.93 -15.62 -10.93
N VAL A 223 -22.41 -14.42 -11.14
CA VAL A 223 -23.01 -13.36 -11.94
C VAL A 223 -22.64 -13.63 -13.39
N PRO A 224 -23.58 -14.06 -14.24
CA PRO A 224 -23.27 -14.50 -15.59
C PRO A 224 -22.92 -13.33 -16.52
N CYS A 225 -22.16 -13.61 -17.58
CA CYS A 225 -21.75 -12.66 -18.64
C CYS A 225 -22.94 -11.92 -19.30
N ARG A 226 -23.53 -10.92 -18.65
CA ARG A 226 -24.62 -10.04 -19.12
C ARG A 226 -24.60 -8.75 -18.31
N ARG A 227 -25.19 -7.68 -18.84
CA ARG A 227 -25.47 -6.48 -18.05
C ARG A 227 -26.43 -6.83 -16.92
N VAL A 228 -26.00 -6.66 -15.67
CA VAL A 228 -26.86 -6.86 -14.50
C VAL A 228 -27.51 -5.53 -14.18
N GLU A 229 -28.77 -5.39 -14.55
CA GLU A 229 -29.58 -4.21 -14.22
C GLU A 229 -30.45 -4.48 -12.99
N HIS A 230 -30.68 -3.45 -12.18
CA HIS A 230 -31.57 -3.49 -11.02
C HIS A 230 -32.99 -3.93 -11.43
N ASP A 231 -33.50 -5.04 -10.88
CA ASP A 231 -34.92 -5.40 -11.01
C ASP A 231 -35.73 -4.35 -10.24
N ARG A 232 -36.31 -3.36 -10.94
CA ARG A 232 -37.22 -2.35 -10.36
C ARG A 232 -38.60 -2.95 -10.09
N ARG A 233 -38.66 -3.99 -9.25
CA ARG A 233 -39.92 -4.51 -8.69
C ARG A 233 -40.00 -4.19 -7.19
N LEU A 234 -40.34 -2.93 -6.90
CA LEU A 234 -41.06 -2.53 -5.69
C LEU A 234 -42.24 -1.65 -6.10
#